data_AF-A0A2I0AK62-F1
#
_entry.id   AF-A0A2I0AK62-F1
#
_cell.length_a   1.000
_cell.length_b   1.000
_cell.length_c   1.000
_cell.angle_alpha   90.00
_cell.angle_beta   90.00
_cell.angle_gamma   90.00
#
_symmetry.space_group_name_H-M   'P 1'
#
loop_
_entity.id
_entity.type
_entity.pdbx_description
1 polymer ?
#
loop_
_entity_poly.entity_id
_entity_poly.type
_entity_poly.pdbx_seq_one_letter_code
_entity_poly.pdbx_strand_id
1 'polypeptide(L)'
;MSGQRFLWVVSKQSDVSGGGAYFNPQSTRDPLGFLPEGFLERTKEKGMVVPCWAPQPKVLAHGAVGGFLSYCGWNSTLESIVNGVPMIAWPLYAEQPMNAEMLVEKVKVALRPLQTRNDGLVRKEEIAEVV
;
A
#
# COMPACT_ATOMS: atom_id res chain seq x y z
N MET A 1 -3.80 -6.12 15.26
CA MET A 1 -3.67 -4.80 14.61
C MET A 1 -2.27 -4.29 14.93
N SER A 2 -1.54 -3.73 13.97
CA SER A 2 -0.18 -3.21 14.21
C SER A 2 -0.14 -2.08 15.23
N GLY A 3 -1.24 -1.32 15.37
CA GLY A 3 -1.34 -0.21 16.31
C GLY A 3 -0.61 1.06 15.85
N GLN A 4 0.02 1.02 14.68
CA GLN A 4 0.71 2.12 14.02
C GLN A 4 -0.27 3.11 13.38
N ARG A 5 0.20 4.35 13.19
CA ARG A 5 -0.55 5.36 12.44
C ARG A 5 -0.45 5.08 10.94
N PHE A 6 -1.51 5.37 10.19
CA PHE A 6 -1.51 5.13 8.74
C PHE A 6 -2.33 6.17 7.97
N LEU A 7 -1.92 6.38 6.72
CA LEU A 7 -2.73 7.00 5.68
C LEU A 7 -2.89 5.94 4.58
N TRP A 8 -4.11 5.47 4.35
CA TRP A 8 -4.38 4.39 3.41
C TRP A 8 -5.25 4.88 2.25
N VAL A 9 -4.67 4.91 1.06
CA VAL A 9 -5.41 5.17 -0.17
C VAL A 9 -6.09 3.88 -0.63
N VAL A 10 -7.41 3.90 -0.74
CA VAL A 10 -8.21 2.72 -1.09
C VAL A 10 -9.04 2.98 -2.33
N SER A 11 -9.08 2.01 -3.24
CA SER A 11 -9.96 2.03 -4.39
C SER A 11 -10.72 0.71 -4.43
N LYS A 12 -12.05 0.79 -4.52
CA LYS A 12 -12.85 -0.39 -4.86
C LYS A 12 -12.49 -0.75 -6.31
N GLN A 13 -11.88 -1.92 -6.49
CA GLN A 13 -11.67 -2.43 -7.84
C GLN A 13 -13.04 -2.74 -8.43
N SER A 14 -13.34 -2.20 -9.62
CA SER A 14 -14.45 -2.69 -10.43
C SER A 14 -14.23 -4.17 -10.72
N ASP A 15 -15.28 -4.98 -10.79
CA ASP A 15 -15.26 -6.44 -11.07
C ASP A 15 -14.70 -6.82 -12.46
N VAL A 16 -13.88 -5.96 -13.06
CA VAL A 16 -13.23 -6.18 -14.35
C VAL A 16 -12.03 -7.08 -14.12
N SER A 17 -12.22 -8.35 -14.45
CA SER A 17 -11.20 -9.39 -14.54
C SER A 17 -10.14 -9.01 -15.57
N GLY A 18 -9.08 -8.34 -15.14
CA GLY A 18 -7.93 -7.98 -15.98
C GLY A 18 -6.80 -7.37 -15.17
N GLY A 19 -5.55 -7.69 -15.53
CA GLY A 19 -4.37 -7.14 -14.88
C GLY A 19 -4.28 -5.62 -15.06
N GLY A 20 -4.31 -4.88 -13.95
CA GLY A 20 -4.23 -3.43 -13.92
C GLY A 20 -5.55 -2.75 -14.24
N ALA A 21 -6.32 -2.38 -13.21
CA ALA A 21 -7.46 -1.49 -13.39
C ALA A 21 -6.96 -0.08 -13.74
N TYR A 22 -7.48 0.52 -14.81
CA TYR A 22 -7.21 1.92 -15.12
C TYR A 22 -7.80 2.82 -14.03
N PHE A 23 -7.02 3.82 -13.59
CA PHE A 23 -7.46 4.76 -12.58
C PHE A 23 -8.70 5.52 -13.05
N ASN A 24 -9.83 5.30 -12.37
CA ASN A 24 -11.08 6.01 -12.61
C ASN A 24 -11.66 6.52 -11.27
N PRO A 25 -11.52 7.82 -10.97
CA PRO A 25 -11.94 8.38 -9.69
C PRO A 25 -13.47 8.53 -9.55
N GLN A 26 -14.25 8.37 -10.63
CA GLN A 26 -15.70 8.64 -10.63
C GLN A 26 -16.61 7.41 -10.49
N SER A 27 -16.06 6.21 -10.29
CA SER A 27 -16.82 4.97 -10.57
C SER A 27 -17.66 4.41 -9.41
N THR A 28 -17.68 5.00 -8.21
CA THR A 28 -18.29 4.32 -7.03
C THR A 28 -19.18 5.21 -6.18
N ARG A 29 -20.44 4.78 -5.96
CA ARG A 29 -21.41 5.43 -5.05
C ARG A 29 -21.02 5.30 -3.58
N ASP A 30 -20.29 4.23 -3.25
CA ASP A 30 -19.74 3.98 -1.93
C ASP A 30 -18.30 3.41 -2.10
N PRO A 31 -17.27 4.28 -2.12
CA PRO A 31 -15.89 3.88 -2.32
C PRO A 31 -15.32 3.10 -1.14
N LEU A 32 -15.95 3.14 0.05
CA LEU A 32 -15.43 2.58 1.29
C LEU A 32 -16.28 1.42 1.84
N GLY A 33 -17.46 1.17 1.28
CA GLY A 33 -18.41 0.15 1.76
C GLY A 33 -17.92 -1.30 1.70
N PHE A 34 -16.77 -1.57 1.07
CA PHE A 34 -16.14 -2.89 1.12
C PHE A 34 -15.29 -3.12 2.37
N LEU A 35 -15.04 -2.07 3.16
CA LEU A 35 -14.29 -2.18 4.41
C LEU A 35 -15.10 -2.93 5.47
N PRO A 36 -14.44 -3.65 6.39
CA PRO A 36 -15.12 -4.32 7.49
C PRO A 36 -15.96 -3.34 8.32
N GLU A 37 -17.12 -3.79 8.79
CA GLU A 37 -18.01 -2.98 9.62
C GLU A 37 -17.27 -2.35 10.81
N GLY A 38 -17.50 -1.05 11.02
CA GLY A 38 -16.88 -0.27 12.10
C GLY A 38 -15.37 -0.03 11.95
N PHE A 39 -14.74 -0.35 10.81
CA PHE A 39 -13.29 -0.16 10.62
C PHE A 39 -12.86 1.30 10.78
N LEU A 40 -13.59 2.24 10.17
CA LEU A 40 -13.28 3.67 10.25
C LEU A 40 -13.39 4.17 11.70
N GLU A 41 -14.45 3.80 12.42
CA GLU A 41 -14.62 4.18 13.82
C GLU A 41 -13.53 3.61 14.73
N ARG A 42 -13.13 2.34 14.52
CA ARG A 42 -12.05 1.72 15.31
C ARG A 42 -10.68 2.32 15.04
N THR A 43 -10.48 3.04 13.93
CA THR A 43 -9.16 3.54 13.51
C THR A 43 -9.03 5.06 13.51
N LYS A 44 -10.11 5.82 13.70
CA LYS A 44 -10.16 7.29 13.56
C LYS A 44 -9.09 8.10 14.32
N GLU A 45 -8.56 7.59 15.42
CA GLU A 45 -7.52 8.28 16.21
C GLU A 45 -6.10 8.09 15.66
N LYS A 46 -5.89 7.07 14.82
CA LYS A 46 -4.56 6.66 14.32
C LYS A 46 -4.48 6.55 12.80
N GLY A 47 -5.61 6.34 12.14
CA GLY A 47 -5.69 6.01 10.73
C GLY A 47 -6.56 7.01 9.97
N MET A 48 -6.13 7.32 8.75
CA MET A 48 -6.92 8.05 7.78
C MET A 48 -7.07 7.20 6.52
N VAL A 49 -8.32 6.99 6.08
CA VAL A 49 -8.63 6.29 4.84
C VAL A 49 -9.03 7.32 3.79
N VAL A 50 -8.34 7.31 2.66
CA VAL A 50 -8.55 8.25 1.56
C VAL A 50 -9.08 7.48 0.34
N PRO A 51 -10.29 7.78 -0.16
CA PRO A 51 -10.79 7.09 -1.33
C PRO A 51 -10.07 7.55 -2.59
N CYS A 52 -9.78 6.59 -3.48
CA CYS A 52 -9.23 6.71 -4.83
C CYS A 52 -7.80 7.28 -4.92
N TRP A 53 -7.55 8.48 -4.40
CA TRP A 53 -6.32 9.22 -4.68
C TRP A 53 -5.89 10.15 -3.55
N ALA A 54 -4.58 10.25 -3.38
CA ALA A 54 -3.93 11.23 -2.51
C ALA A 54 -2.75 11.87 -3.25
N PRO A 55 -2.32 13.09 -2.87
CA PRO A 55 -1.15 13.74 -3.45
C PRO A 55 0.15 13.07 -2.97
N GLN A 56 0.44 11.87 -3.48
CA GLN A 56 1.55 11.01 -3.03
C GLN A 56 2.90 11.73 -2.90
N PRO A 57 3.35 12.57 -3.86
CA PRO A 57 4.61 13.31 -3.70
C PRO A 57 4.62 14.20 -2.46
N LYS A 58 3.50 14.85 -2.12
CA LYS A 58 3.38 15.68 -0.91
C LYS A 58 3.33 14.84 0.35
N VAL A 59 2.70 13.66 0.29
CA VAL A 59 2.65 12.72 1.41
C VAL A 59 4.06 12.22 1.72
N LEU A 60 4.78 11.72 0.72
CA LEU A 60 6.13 11.18 0.90
C LEU A 60 7.16 12.24 1.32
N ALA A 61 6.97 13.50 0.92
CA ALA A 61 7.80 14.62 1.38
C ALA A 61 7.51 15.07 2.82
N HIS A 62 6.44 14.57 3.46
CA HIS A 62 6.03 15.03 4.78
C HIS A 62 6.80 14.28 5.88
N GLY A 63 7.46 15.01 6.79
CA GLY A 63 8.32 14.44 7.84
C GLY A 63 7.63 13.54 8.88
N ALA A 64 6.30 13.44 8.85
CA ALA A 64 5.55 12.49 9.67
C ALA A 64 5.43 11.09 9.04
N VAL A 65 5.82 10.92 7.78
CA VAL A 65 5.78 9.64 7.08
C VAL A 65 7.04 8.84 7.41
N GLY A 66 6.87 7.74 8.13
CA GLY A 66 7.95 6.84 8.53
C GLY A 66 8.15 5.62 7.62
N GLY A 67 7.23 5.37 6.68
CA GLY A 67 7.31 4.22 5.78
C GLY A 67 6.22 4.24 4.71
N PHE A 68 6.46 3.49 3.64
CA PHE A 68 5.57 3.45 2.48
C PHE A 68 5.31 2.00 2.01
N LEU A 69 4.09 1.51 2.24
CA LEU A 69 3.63 0.27 1.62
C LEU A 69 3.28 0.56 0.16
N SER A 70 4.03 -0.04 -0.76
CA SER A 70 3.99 0.30 -2.18
C SER A 70 3.93 -0.93 -3.05
N TYR A 71 3.27 -0.80 -4.19
CA TYR A 71 3.24 -1.82 -5.23
C TYR A 71 4.54 -1.89 -6.05
N CYS A 72 5.56 -1.09 -5.70
CA CYS A 72 6.88 -1.07 -6.33
C CYS A 72 6.90 -0.67 -7.82
N GLY A 73 5.90 0.10 -8.27
CA GLY A 73 5.99 0.80 -9.55
C GLY A 73 7.13 1.80 -9.55
N TRP A 74 7.90 1.87 -10.64
CA TRP A 74 9.18 2.58 -10.64
C TRP A 74 9.10 4.06 -10.26
N ASN A 75 8.05 4.77 -10.69
CA ASN A 75 7.85 6.17 -10.30
C ASN A 75 7.66 6.32 -8.78
N SER A 76 6.81 5.48 -8.18
CA SER A 76 6.56 5.49 -6.74
C SER A 76 7.80 5.09 -5.94
N THR A 77 8.59 4.15 -6.46
CA THR A 77 9.89 3.77 -5.90
C THR A 77 10.85 4.97 -5.87
N LEU A 78 10.98 5.69 -6.98
CA LEU A 78 11.86 6.87 -7.08
C LEU A 78 11.41 7.99 -6.13
N GLU A 79 10.10 8.26 -6.04
CA GLU A 79 9.55 9.24 -5.09
C GLU A 79 9.90 8.88 -3.64
N SER A 80 9.81 7.59 -3.28
CA SER A 80 10.18 7.12 -1.94
C SER A 80 11.67 7.32 -1.65
N ILE A 81 12.54 6.93 -2.61
CA ILE A 81 14.00 7.02 -2.47
C ILE A 81 14.45 8.48 -2.32
N VAL A 82 13.93 9.39 -3.16
CA VAL A 82 14.30 10.81 -3.12
C VAL A 82 13.90 11.47 -1.79
N ASN A 83 12.82 11.00 -1.17
CA ASN A 83 12.38 11.51 0.14
C ASN A 83 12.95 10.71 1.33
N GLY A 84 13.77 9.68 1.09
CA GLY A 84 14.36 8.86 2.16
C GLY A 84 13.34 8.03 2.95
N VAL A 85 12.20 7.68 2.33
CA VAL A 85 11.14 6.90 2.98
C VAL A 85 11.36 5.40 2.71
N PRO A 86 11.52 4.55 3.75
CA PRO A 86 11.68 3.10 3.57
C PRO A 86 10.35 2.47 3.14
N MET A 87 10.42 1.31 2.46
CA MET A 87 9.25 0.70 1.85
C MET A 87 8.87 -0.66 2.43
N ILE A 88 7.58 -0.99 2.34
CA ILE A 88 7.08 -2.36 2.41
C ILE A 88 6.65 -2.73 0.98
N ALA A 89 7.36 -3.69 0.39
CA ALA A 89 7.20 -4.08 -0.99
C ALA A 89 6.01 -5.02 -1.19
N TRP A 90 5.05 -4.61 -2.03
CA TRP A 90 3.81 -5.34 -2.32
C TRP A 90 3.50 -5.41 -3.82
N PRO A 91 4.36 -6.06 -4.64
CA PRO A 91 4.23 -6.03 -6.10
C PRO A 91 2.94 -6.71 -6.59
N LEU A 92 2.35 -6.17 -7.67
CA LEU A 92 1.07 -6.63 -8.22
C LEU A 92 1.17 -7.08 -9.69
N TYR A 93 1.79 -6.30 -10.57
CA TYR A 93 1.82 -6.55 -12.03
C TYR A 93 3.07 -5.95 -12.71
N ALA A 94 3.20 -6.14 -14.02
CA ALA A 94 4.31 -5.65 -14.84
C ALA A 94 5.69 -6.04 -14.25
N GLU A 95 6.64 -5.11 -14.18
CA GLU A 95 8.01 -5.33 -13.68
C GLU A 95 8.14 -5.16 -12.15
N GLN A 96 7.03 -4.89 -11.46
CA GLN A 96 7.02 -4.64 -10.02
C GLN A 96 7.63 -5.78 -9.18
N PRO A 97 7.44 -7.08 -9.50
CA PRO A 97 8.12 -8.15 -8.76
C PRO A 97 9.64 -8.07 -8.86
N MET A 98 10.18 -7.70 -10.03
CA MET A 98 11.61 -7.49 -10.23
C MET A 98 12.11 -6.27 -9.42
N ASN A 99 11.35 -5.18 -9.42
CA ASN A 99 11.67 -4.01 -8.61
C ASN A 99 11.68 -4.35 -7.12
N ALA A 100 10.66 -5.07 -6.64
CA ALA A 100 10.56 -5.52 -5.25
C ALA A 100 11.76 -6.38 -4.84
N GLU A 101 12.15 -7.35 -5.67
CA GLU A 101 13.34 -8.19 -5.43
C GLU A 101 14.61 -7.33 -5.33
N MET A 102 14.81 -6.38 -6.25
CA MET A 102 15.95 -5.48 -6.20
C MET A 102 15.98 -4.64 -4.92
N LEU A 103 14.84 -4.05 -4.53
CA LEU A 103 14.74 -3.16 -3.37
C LEU A 103 14.96 -3.89 -2.04
N VAL A 104 14.48 -5.13 -1.94
CA VAL A 104 14.61 -5.97 -0.74
C VAL A 104 15.99 -6.66 -0.71
N GLU A 105 16.45 -7.24 -1.81
CA GLU A 105 17.64 -8.09 -1.81
C GLU A 105 18.94 -7.40 -2.17
N LYS A 106 18.90 -6.30 -2.94
CA LYS A 106 20.11 -5.62 -3.39
C LYS A 106 20.30 -4.29 -2.70
N VAL A 107 19.28 -3.43 -2.74
CA VAL A 107 19.35 -2.07 -2.19
C VAL A 107 19.14 -2.05 -0.68
N LYS A 108 18.40 -3.04 -0.14
CA LYS A 108 18.13 -3.21 1.31
C LYS A 108 17.40 -2.01 1.92
N VAL A 109 16.46 -1.43 1.18
CA VAL A 109 15.61 -0.29 1.60
C VAL A 109 14.12 -0.65 1.71
N ALA A 110 13.78 -1.93 1.53
CA ALA A 110 12.43 -2.42 1.64
C ALA A 110 12.34 -3.74 2.43
N LEU A 111 11.23 -3.92 3.14
CA LEU A 111 10.80 -5.21 3.69
C LEU A 111 9.73 -5.83 2.80
N ARG A 112 9.58 -7.15 2.83
CA ARG A 112 8.50 -7.86 2.16
C ARG A 112 7.84 -8.82 3.16
N PRO A 113 6.51 -8.78 3.33
CA PRO A 113 5.84 -9.72 4.23
C PRO A 113 6.03 -11.15 3.72
N LEU A 114 6.37 -12.05 4.63
CA LEU A 114 6.54 -13.47 4.34
C LEU A 114 5.17 -14.15 4.38
N GLN A 115 4.83 -14.88 3.32
CA GLN A 115 3.61 -15.68 3.29
C GLN A 115 3.83 -16.96 4.09
N THR A 116 3.01 -17.20 5.11
CA THR A 116 3.04 -18.45 5.90
C THR A 116 2.41 -19.63 5.15
N ARG A 117 1.55 -19.36 4.16
CA ARG A 117 0.95 -20.39 3.29
C ARG A 117 1.17 -20.05 1.82
N ASN A 118 1.30 -21.08 0.99
CA ASN A 118 1.50 -20.94 -0.45
C ASN A 118 0.17 -20.75 -1.22
N ASP A 119 -0.79 -20.03 -0.65
CA ASP A 119 -2.08 -19.71 -1.27
C ASP A 119 -2.11 -18.30 -1.89
N GLY A 120 -0.97 -17.58 -1.84
CA GLY A 120 -0.83 -16.23 -2.38
C GLY A 120 -1.46 -15.13 -1.52
N LEU A 121 -2.05 -15.47 -0.37
CA LEU A 121 -2.69 -14.51 0.53
C LEU A 121 -1.77 -14.13 1.69
N VAL A 122 -1.48 -12.84 1.82
CA VAL A 122 -0.79 -12.28 2.98
C VAL A 122 -1.79 -12.04 4.11
N ARG A 123 -1.57 -12.65 5.27
CA ARG A 123 -2.47 -12.60 6.42
C ARG A 123 -2.25 -11.36 7.27
N LYS A 124 -3.25 -11.02 8.10
CA LYS A 124 -3.19 -9.84 8.97
C LYS A 124 -2.03 -9.88 9.97
N GLU A 125 -1.60 -11.07 10.39
CA GLU A 125 -0.46 -11.28 11.28
C GLU A 125 0.85 -10.90 10.58
N GLU A 126 1.06 -11.41 9.36
CA GLU A 126 2.24 -11.13 8.53
C GLU A 126 2.35 -9.65 8.16
N ILE A 127 1.20 -8.99 7.90
CA ILE A 127 1.16 -7.53 7.69
C ILE A 127 1.58 -6.80 8.97
N ALA A 128 1.10 -7.25 10.14
CA ALA A 128 1.40 -6.58 11.40
C ALA A 128 2.87 -6.72 11.83
N GLU A 129 3.59 -7.73 11.34
CA GLU A 129 5.02 -7.90 11.61
C GLU A 129 5.92 -6.92 10.86
N VAL A 130 5.49 -6.45 9.69
CA VAL A 130 6.30 -5.56 8.84
C VAL A 130 5.89 -4.08 8.92
N VAL A 131 4.81 -3.76 9.64
CA VAL A 131 4.23 -2.40 9.78
C VAL A 131 4.53 -1.79 11.14
#